data_AF-A0A7X6CJ85-F1
#
_entry.id   AF-A0A7X6CJ85-F1
#
_cell.length_a   1.000
_cell.length_b   1.000
_cell.length_c   1.000
_cell.angle_alpha   90.00
_cell.angle_beta   90.00
_cell.angle_gamma   90.00
#
_symmetry.space_group_name_H-M   'P 1'
#
loop_
_entity.id
_entity.type
_entity.pdbx_description
1 polymer ?
#
loop_
_entity_poly.entity_id
_entity_poly.type
_entity_poly.pdbx_seq_one_letter_code
_entity_poly.pdbx_strand_id
1 'polypeptide(L)'
;METVSPNVHYLRVNANLGSGIGETAQSVALLVAIEATNDAEINVKIQVHPSAGADNLPLHLTLKVIDGEGSTVMEACAGKGNGCMILEFAADRGECFSVVVKLKEVCITENFVA
;
A
#
# COMPACT_ATOMS: atom_id res chain seq x y z
N MET A 1 -3.26 -11.14 -31.10
CA MET A 1 -2.12 -10.79 -30.24
C MET A 1 -2.59 -10.96 -28.82
N GLU A 2 -2.18 -12.08 -28.23
CA GLU A 2 -2.49 -12.42 -26.84
C GLU A 2 -1.75 -11.44 -25.94
N THR A 3 -2.48 -10.59 -25.22
CA THR A 3 -1.91 -9.85 -24.11
C THR A 3 -1.62 -10.87 -23.02
N VAL A 4 -0.39 -11.38 -22.99
CA VAL A 4 0.15 -12.10 -21.83
C VAL A 4 -0.02 -11.14 -20.67
N SER A 5 -0.97 -11.45 -19.79
CA SER A 5 -1.17 -10.65 -18.59
C SER A 5 0.13 -10.71 -17.80
N PRO A 6 0.71 -9.56 -17.42
CA PRO A 6 1.93 -9.57 -16.63
C PRO A 6 1.66 -10.36 -15.35
N ASN A 7 2.70 -11.00 -14.82
CA ASN A 7 2.63 -11.79 -13.59
C ASN A 7 2.37 -10.86 -12.39
N VAL A 8 1.16 -10.29 -12.30
CA VAL A 8 0.79 -9.36 -11.24
C VAL A 8 0.41 -10.17 -10.02
N HIS A 9 1.32 -10.24 -9.06
CA HIS A 9 1.03 -10.79 -7.75
C HIS A 9 0.32 -9.73 -6.92
N TYR A 10 -0.98 -9.95 -6.66
CA TYR A 10 -1.75 -9.10 -5.75
C TYR A 10 -1.70 -9.68 -4.33
N LEU A 11 -1.08 -8.95 -3.40
CA LEU A 11 -1.25 -9.23 -1.98
C LEU A 11 -2.33 -8.32 -1.42
N ARG A 12 -3.41 -8.91 -0.88
CA ARG A 12 -4.41 -8.18 -0.11
C ARG A 12 -4.14 -8.33 1.37
N VAL A 13 -3.85 -7.21 2.04
CA VAL A 13 -3.76 -7.15 3.50
C VAL A 13 -4.97 -6.38 4.03
N ASN A 14 -5.71 -6.97 4.97
CA ASN A 14 -6.74 -6.26 5.72
C ASN A 14 -6.06 -5.67 6.96
N ALA A 15 -5.82 -4.37 6.93
CA ALA A 15 -5.22 -3.65 8.04
C ALA A 15 -6.29 -3.28 9.07
N ASN A 16 -6.25 -3.84 10.28
CA ASN A 16 -7.11 -3.41 11.39
C ASN A 16 -6.39 -2.31 12.18
N LEU A 17 -6.89 -1.09 12.10
CA LEU A 17 -6.26 0.09 12.68
C LEU A 17 -6.79 0.41 14.10
N GLY A 18 -7.38 -0.59 14.77
CA GLY A 18 -7.78 -0.54 16.17
C GLY A 18 -9.24 -0.12 16.41
N SER A 19 -9.71 -0.40 17.63
CA SER A 19 -10.99 0.00 18.20
C SER A 19 -10.74 0.34 19.69
N GLY A 20 -10.96 1.59 20.08
CA GLY A 20 -11.21 1.92 21.48
C GLY A 20 -12.58 1.38 21.92
N ILE A 21 -12.82 1.25 23.22
CA ILE A 21 -14.16 0.89 23.74
C ILE A 21 -15.17 1.91 23.23
N GLY A 22 -16.01 1.51 22.25
CA GLY A 22 -17.01 2.38 21.61
C GLY A 22 -16.64 2.92 20.22
N GLU A 23 -15.45 2.65 19.67
CA GLU A 23 -15.09 3.01 18.29
C GLU A 23 -15.23 1.81 17.35
N THR A 24 -15.83 2.02 16.17
CA THR A 24 -15.88 1.00 15.11
C THR A 24 -14.48 0.74 14.59
N ALA A 25 -14.05 -0.52 14.54
CA ALA A 25 -12.75 -0.89 13.97
C ALA A 25 -12.62 -0.34 12.54
N GLN A 26 -11.65 0.54 12.31
CA GLN A 26 -11.39 1.06 10.98
C GLN A 26 -10.44 0.11 10.25
N SER A 27 -10.89 -0.38 9.10
CA SER A 27 -10.09 -1.25 8.25
C SER A 27 -9.95 -0.70 6.84
N VAL A 28 -8.82 -1.03 6.22
CA VAL A 28 -8.51 -0.69 4.82
C VAL A 28 -7.95 -1.92 4.11
N ALA A 29 -8.12 -1.95 2.79
CA ALA A 29 -7.50 -2.95 1.95
C ALA A 29 -6.24 -2.37 1.32
N LEU A 30 -5.09 -2.99 1.60
CA LEU A 30 -3.84 -2.74 0.91
C LEU A 30 -3.70 -3.72 -0.24
N LEU A 31 -3.49 -3.22 -1.46
CA LEU A 31 -3.15 -4.00 -2.65
C LEU A 31 -1.76 -3.59 -3.10
N VAL A 32 -0.87 -4.56 -3.29
CA VAL A 32 0.45 -4.35 -3.90
C VAL A 32 0.51 -5.19 -5.15
N ALA A 33 0.87 -4.56 -6.26
CA ALA A 33 1.11 -5.18 -7.55
C ALA A 33 2.60 -4.99 -7.89
N ILE A 34 3.27 -6.09 -8.20
CA ILE A 34 4.67 -6.11 -8.64
C ILE A 34 4.69 -6.69 -10.06
N GLU A 35 5.24 -5.95 -11.00
CA GLU A 35 5.28 -6.29 -12.42
C GLU A 35 6.71 -6.17 -12.95
N ALA A 36 7.28 -7.24 -13.50
CA ALA A 36 8.57 -7.16 -14.16
C ALA A 36 8.46 -6.37 -15.46
N THR A 37 9.20 -5.26 -15.58
CA THR A 37 9.28 -4.48 -16.82
C THR A 37 10.37 -5.02 -17.73
N ASN A 38 11.47 -5.51 -17.16
CA ASN A 38 12.57 -6.22 -17.82
C ASN A 38 13.34 -7.13 -16.83
N ASP A 39 14.53 -7.61 -17.20
CA ASP A 39 15.33 -8.51 -16.34
C ASP A 39 15.94 -7.82 -15.11
N ALA A 40 16.10 -6.49 -15.14
CA ALA A 40 16.75 -5.70 -14.09
C ALA A 40 15.78 -4.85 -13.28
N GLU A 41 14.63 -4.47 -13.84
CA GLU A 41 13.71 -3.50 -13.25
C GLU A 41 12.29 -4.10 -13.10
N ILE A 42 11.61 -3.66 -12.05
CA ILE A 42 10.20 -3.95 -11.80
C ILE A 42 9.43 -2.64 -11.58
N ASN A 43 8.14 -2.66 -11.91
CA ASN A 43 7.18 -1.63 -11.53
C ASN A 43 6.38 -2.10 -10.32
N VAL A 44 6.32 -1.26 -9.29
CA VAL A 44 5.54 -1.50 -8.08
C VAL A 44 4.40 -0.50 -8.03
N LYS A 45 3.18 -1.02 -7.87
CA LYS A 45 1.99 -0.21 -7.64
C LYS A 45 1.31 -0.60 -6.34
N ILE A 46 1.17 0.37 -5.45
CA ILE A 46 0.56 0.21 -4.14
C ILE A 46 -0.75 0.99 -4.12
N GLN A 47 -1.83 0.35 -3.70
CA GLN A 47 -3.14 0.95 -3.59
C GLN A 47 -3.71 0.70 -2.20
N VAL A 48 -4.31 1.73 -1.61
CA VAL A 48 -5.06 1.61 -0.37
C VAL A 48 -6.50 2.03 -0.61
N HIS A 49 -7.41 1.09 -0.37
CA HIS A 49 -8.85 1.27 -0.53
C HIS A 49 -9.56 1.23 0.82
N PRO A 50 -10.70 1.93 0.95
CA PRO A 50 -11.60 1.78 2.08
C PRO A 50 -12.02 0.30 2.24
N SER A 51 -12.36 -0.10 3.45
CA SER A 51 -12.98 -1.40 3.67
C SER A 51 -14.36 -1.47 3.01
N ALA A 52 -14.82 -2.70 2.77
CA ALA A 52 -16.11 -2.95 2.15
C ALA A 52 -17.24 -2.26 2.94
N GLY A 53 -17.97 -1.36 2.26
CA GLY A 53 -19.05 -0.58 2.85
C GLY A 53 -18.70 0.87 3.23
N ALA A 54 -17.43 1.29 3.07
CA ALA A 54 -17.01 2.68 3.20
C ALA A 54 -16.66 3.30 1.84
N ASP A 55 -17.08 4.55 1.61
CA ASP A 55 -16.78 5.27 0.36
C ASP A 55 -15.44 6.00 0.39
N ASN A 56 -14.93 6.29 1.59
CA ASN A 56 -13.76 7.13 1.81
C ASN A 56 -12.78 6.48 2.76
N LEU A 57 -11.50 6.76 2.54
CA LEU A 57 -10.44 6.37 3.45
C LEU A 57 -10.59 7.13 4.78
N PRO A 58 -10.14 6.53 5.89
CA PRO A 58 -10.00 7.23 7.16
C PRO A 58 -9.21 8.52 6.98
N LEU A 59 -9.72 9.61 7.58
CA LEU A 59 -9.03 10.89 7.56
C LEU A 59 -7.67 10.76 8.24
N HIS A 60 -6.63 11.36 7.64
CA HIS A 60 -5.24 11.29 8.10
C HIS A 60 -4.60 9.89 8.03
N LEU A 61 -5.19 8.95 7.30
CA LEU A 61 -4.50 7.72 6.95
C LEU A 61 -3.25 8.05 6.12
N THR A 62 -2.10 7.58 6.56
CA THR A 62 -0.82 7.78 5.87
C THR A 62 -0.36 6.47 5.25
N LEU A 63 0.13 6.56 4.01
CA LEU A 63 0.80 5.48 3.29
C LEU A 63 2.24 5.92 3.01
N LYS A 64 3.23 5.09 3.37
CA LYS A 64 4.64 5.35 3.07
C LYS A 64 5.29 4.16 2.40
N VAL A 65 6.31 4.45 1.59
CA VAL A 65 7.27 3.47 1.08
C VAL A 65 8.61 3.78 1.74
N ILE A 66 9.20 2.76 2.34
CA ILE A 66 10.52 2.80 2.98
C ILE A 66 11.46 1.94 2.15
N ASP A 67 12.63 2.45 1.78
CA ASP A 67 13.65 1.69 1.06
C ASP A 67 14.39 0.70 1.99
N GLY A 68 15.31 -0.09 1.41
CA GLY A 68 16.13 -1.06 2.14
C GLY A 68 17.06 -0.45 3.20
N GLU A 69 17.30 0.87 3.16
CA GLU A 69 18.11 1.60 4.15
C GLU A 69 17.26 2.16 5.30
N GLY A 70 15.93 2.04 5.22
CA GLY A 70 15.01 2.57 6.22
C GLY A 70 14.57 4.01 5.96
N SER A 71 14.88 4.58 4.80
CA SER A 71 14.49 5.95 4.44
C SER A 71 13.11 5.98 3.80
N THR A 72 12.28 6.97 4.17
CA THR A 72 11.00 7.20 3.48
C THR A 72 11.26 7.80 2.10
N VAL A 73 10.98 7.05 1.06
CA VAL A 73 11.18 7.46 -0.34
C VAL A 73 9.89 7.97 -0.99
N MET A 74 8.72 7.55 -0.50
CA MET A 74 7.41 8.05 -0.94
C MET A 74 6.42 8.12 0.21
N GLU A 75 5.51 9.09 0.16
CA GLU A 75 4.44 9.25 1.15
C GLU A 75 3.18 9.88 0.54
N ALA A 76 2.01 9.42 1.00
CA ALA A 76 0.71 10.02 0.73
C ALA A 76 -0.14 10.04 2.01
N CYS A 77 -1.05 11.02 2.12
CA CYS A 77 -1.96 11.15 3.25
C CYS A 77 -3.39 11.40 2.77
N ALA A 78 -4.35 10.67 3.33
CA ALA A 78 -5.76 10.76 2.97
C ALA A 78 -6.41 12.02 3.57
N GLY A 79 -6.93 12.86 2.68
CA GLY A 79 -7.80 13.99 3.04
C GLY A 79 -9.27 13.60 3.14
N LYS A 80 -10.12 14.58 3.43
CA LYS A 80 -11.57 14.41 3.46
C LYS A 80 -12.10 14.04 2.07
N GLY A 81 -12.89 12.98 1.98
CA GLY A 81 -13.48 12.53 0.71
C GLY A 81 -12.54 11.72 -0.19
N ASN A 82 -11.37 11.31 0.31
CA ASN A 82 -10.40 10.59 -0.49
C ASN A 82 -10.78 9.10 -0.60
N GLY A 83 -11.21 8.65 -1.77
CA GLY A 83 -11.68 7.27 -1.99
C GLY A 83 -10.59 6.22 -2.20
N CYS A 84 -9.34 6.62 -2.49
CA CYS A 84 -8.20 5.73 -2.66
C CYS A 84 -6.88 6.52 -2.57
N MET A 85 -5.80 5.87 -2.14
CA MET A 85 -4.43 6.36 -2.29
C MET A 85 -3.63 5.40 -3.17
N ILE A 86 -2.81 5.95 -4.06
CA ILE A 86 -1.96 5.17 -4.96
C ILE A 86 -0.54 5.74 -4.91
N LEU A 87 0.44 4.86 -4.75
CA LEU A 87 1.86 5.14 -4.98
C LEU A 87 2.36 4.17 -6.04
N GLU A 88 3.16 4.66 -6.98
CA GLU A 88 3.71 3.87 -8.07
C GLU A 88 5.15 4.29 -8.33
N PHE A 89 6.06 3.32 -8.42
CA PHE A 89 7.49 3.54 -8.60
C PHE A 89 8.16 2.34 -9.25
N ALA A 90 9.30 2.57 -9.88
CA ALA A 90 10.19 1.51 -10.35
C ALA A 90 11.22 1.16 -9.28
N ALA A 91 11.63 -0.10 -9.23
CA ALA A 91 12.66 -0.61 -8.33
C ALA A 91 13.56 -1.61 -9.06
N ASP A 92 14.79 -1.77 -8.59
CA ASP A 92 15.68 -2.80 -9.11
C ASP A 92 15.22 -4.18 -8.62
N ARG A 93 15.33 -5.19 -9.48
CA ARG A 93 14.95 -6.56 -9.13
C ARG A 93 15.77 -7.06 -7.94
N GLY A 94 15.10 -7.54 -6.90
CA GLY A 94 15.70 -7.97 -5.64
C GLY A 94 15.86 -6.87 -4.60
N GLU A 95 15.54 -5.61 -4.92
CA GLU A 95 15.54 -4.51 -3.96
C GLU A 95 14.46 -4.71 -2.89
N CYS A 96 14.82 -4.49 -1.63
CA CYS A 96 13.89 -4.59 -0.51
C CYS A 96 13.21 -3.24 -0.28
N PHE A 97 11.90 -3.27 -0.05
CA PHE A 97 11.15 -2.10 0.38
C PHE A 97 10.07 -2.49 1.38
N SER A 98 9.64 -1.53 2.19
CA SER A 98 8.53 -1.71 3.13
C SER A 98 7.39 -0.76 2.81
N VAL A 99 6.17 -1.24 2.96
CA VAL A 99 4.95 -0.43 2.87
C VAL A 99 4.41 -0.22 4.26
N VAL A 100 4.25 1.04 4.65
CA VAL A 100 3.75 1.43 5.97
C VAL A 100 2.39 2.08 5.82
N VAL A 101 1.37 1.50 6.46
CA VAL A 101 0.02 2.06 6.58
C VAL A 101 -0.17 2.49 8.02
N LYS A 102 -0.34 3.80 8.24
CA LYS A 102 -0.46 4.39 9.59
C LYS A 102 -1.75 5.18 9.74
N LEU A 103 -2.43 5.00 10.85
CA LEU A 103 -3.56 5.82 11.28
C LEU A 103 -3.48 6.09 12.77
N LYS A 104 -3.38 7.37 13.15
CA LYS A 104 -3.15 7.78 14.54
C LYS A 104 -1.92 7.04 15.12
N GLU A 105 -2.11 6.24 16.17
CA GLU A 105 -1.07 5.46 16.85
C GLU A 105 -0.89 4.05 16.27
N VAL A 106 -1.78 3.59 15.38
CA VAL A 106 -1.69 2.25 14.80
C VAL A 106 -0.90 2.29 13.50
N CYS A 107 0.04 1.38 13.37
CA CYS A 107 0.96 1.27 12.25
C CYS A 107 1.08 -0.19 11.84
N ILE A 108 0.94 -0.47 10.55
CA ILE A 108 1.17 -1.77 9.95
C ILE A 108 2.28 -1.61 8.93
N THR A 109 3.24 -2.52 8.97
CA THR A 109 4.39 -2.54 8.07
C THR A 109 4.45 -3.90 7.39
N GLU A 110 4.42 -3.90 6.08
CA GLU A 110 4.58 -5.08 5.24
C GLU A 110 5.87 -4.96 4.45
N ASN A 111 6.68 -6.02 4.42
CA ASN A 111 7.98 -6.03 3.75
C ASN A 111 7.87 -6.79 2.44
N PHE A 112 8.50 -6.24 1.40
CA PHE A 112 8.49 -6.79 0.05
C PHE A 112 9.92 -6.85 -0.51
N VAL A 113 10.08 -7.77 -1.46
CA VAL A 113 11.25 -7.82 -2.33
C VAL A 113 10.73 -7.68 -3.75
N ALA A 114 11.34 -6.74 -4.47
CA ALA A 114 11.12 -6.42 -5.87
C ALA A 114 11.39 -7.62 -6.80
#